data_AF-A0A0Q9SHW9-F1
#
_entry.id   AF-A0A0Q9SHW9-F1
#
_cell.length_a   1.000
_cell.length_b   1.000
_cell.length_c   1.000
_cell.angle_alpha   90.00
_cell.angle_beta   90.00
_cell.angle_gamma   90.00
#
_symmetry.space_group_name_H-M   'P 1'
#
loop_
_entity.id
_entity.type
_entity.pdbx_description
1 polymer ?
#
loop_
_entity_poly.entity_id
_entity_poly.type
_entity_poly.pdbx_seq_one_letter_code
_entity_poly.pdbx_strand_id
1 'polypeptide(L)'
;MLDQAQAVLDGASSARNRMACWIARAALEEAVRARLAVKGRPPGSGAMRSLLTCFEVAYSDDPLLVDDAEYSWAGLSNACHQHAFELGPTAIEAQRLIDAVRRVATKTT
;
A
#
# COMPACT_ATOMS: atom_id res chain seq x y z
N MET A 1 11.29 0.05 2.64
CA MET A 1 10.57 1.03 1.79
C MET A 1 9.64 1.95 2.57
N LEU A 2 8.86 1.46 3.53
CA LEU A 2 7.93 2.30 4.32
C LEU A 2 8.58 3.49 5.03
N ASP A 3 9.75 3.32 5.65
CA ASP A 3 10.42 4.43 6.35
C ASP A 3 10.89 5.52 5.38
N GLN A 4 11.22 5.14 4.14
CA GLN A 4 11.53 6.09 3.08
C GLN A 4 10.28 6.85 2.63
N ALA A 5 9.12 6.21 2.53
CA ALA A 5 7.86 6.88 2.24
C ALA A 5 7.55 7.94 3.31
N GLN A 6 7.74 7.60 4.59
CA GLN A 6 7.55 8.52 5.70
C GLN A 6 8.53 9.69 5.64
N ALA A 7 9.83 9.42 5.45
CA ALA A 7 10.84 10.47 5.34
C ALA A 7 10.58 11.44 4.17
N VAL A 8 10.07 10.93 3.04
CA VAL A 8 9.66 11.78 1.92
C VAL A 8 8.45 12.63 2.29
N LEU A 9 7.44 12.05 2.95
CA LEU A 9 6.27 12.78 3.41
C LEU A 9 6.64 13.91 4.38
N ASP A 10 7.59 13.68 5.29
CA ASP A 10 8.05 14.66 6.28
C ASP A 10 8.96 15.75 5.69
N GLY A 11 9.39 15.59 4.43
CA GLY A 11 10.26 16.53 3.74
C GLY A 11 9.56 17.83 3.30
N ALA A 12 10.32 18.72 2.64
CA ALA A 12 9.86 20.04 2.23
C ALA A 12 9.43 20.16 0.75
N SER A 13 9.54 19.09 -0.04
CA SER A 13 9.20 19.12 -1.47
C SER A 13 7.72 19.41 -1.70
N SER A 14 7.39 20.24 -2.68
CA SER A 14 6.00 20.49 -3.10
C SER A 14 5.31 19.23 -3.64
N ALA A 15 6.08 18.25 -4.14
CA ALA A 15 5.58 16.97 -4.63
C ALA A 15 5.61 15.84 -3.58
N ARG A 16 5.98 16.15 -2.33
CA ARG A 16 6.25 15.15 -1.27
C ARG A 16 5.11 14.14 -1.06
N ASN A 17 3.86 14.59 -1.03
CA ASN A 17 2.72 13.71 -0.76
C ASN A 17 2.61 12.61 -1.83
N ARG A 18 2.73 13.00 -3.09
CA ARG A 18 2.62 12.06 -4.22
C ARG A 18 3.82 11.12 -4.29
N MET A 19 5.02 11.65 -4.07
CA MET A 19 6.23 10.82 -4.03
C MET A 19 6.16 9.80 -2.89
N ALA A 20 5.68 10.21 -1.71
CA ALA A 20 5.46 9.31 -0.59
C ALA A 20 4.44 8.22 -0.95
N CYS A 21 3.34 8.55 -1.62
CA CYS A 21 2.35 7.57 -2.11
C CYS A 21 2.96 6.57 -3.11
N TRP A 22 3.83 7.00 -4.04
CA TRP A 22 4.52 6.07 -4.94
C TRP A 22 5.38 5.05 -4.18
N ILE A 23 6.15 5.51 -3.20
CA ILE A 23 7.04 4.64 -2.41
C ILE A 23 6.21 3.72 -1.50
N ALA A 24 5.14 4.24 -0.90
CA ALA A 24 4.22 3.44 -0.08
C ALA A 24 3.53 2.35 -0.89
N ARG A 25 3.16 2.62 -2.16
CA ARG A 25 2.59 1.61 -3.05
C ARG A 25 3.57 0.47 -3.31
N ALA A 26 4.83 0.78 -3.62
CA ALA A 26 5.85 -0.25 -3.80
C ALA A 26 6.02 -1.10 -2.52
N ALA A 27 6.01 -0.47 -1.34
CA ALA A 27 6.10 -1.17 -0.07
C ALA A 27 4.89 -2.09 0.20
N LEU A 28 3.67 -1.67 -0.18
CA LEU A 28 2.47 -2.48 -0.07
C LEU A 28 2.53 -3.72 -0.97
N GLU A 29 2.93 -3.53 -2.23
CA GLU A 29 3.02 -4.62 -3.20
C GLU A 29 4.06 -5.67 -2.74
N GLU A 30 5.17 -5.23 -2.15
CA GLU A 30 6.16 -6.10 -1.51
C GLU A 30 5.57 -6.84 -0.29
N ALA A 31 4.87 -6.13 0.61
CA ALA A 31 4.29 -6.70 1.81
C ALA A 31 3.24 -7.78 1.52
N VAL A 32 2.36 -7.55 0.54
CA VAL A 32 1.35 -8.54 0.11
C VAL A 32 2.03 -9.78 -0.48
N ARG A 33 3.05 -9.60 -1.33
CA ARG A 33 3.80 -10.73 -1.92
C ARG A 33 4.48 -11.56 -0.84
N ALA A 34 5.15 -10.92 0.12
CA ALA A 34 5.81 -11.60 1.23
C ALA A 34 4.81 -12.39 2.09
N ARG A 35 3.66 -11.81 2.40
CA ARG A 35 2.59 -12.46 3.18
C ARG A 35 1.96 -13.65 2.50
N LEU A 36 1.72 -13.56 1.19
CA LEU A 36 1.22 -14.68 0.40
C LEU A 36 2.24 -15.83 0.38
N ALA A 37 3.53 -15.51 0.25
CA ALA A 37 4.59 -16.51 0.33
C ALA A 37 4.63 -17.23 1.69
N VAL A 38 4.45 -16.51 2.81
CA VAL A 38 4.38 -17.11 4.16
C VAL A 38 3.21 -18.08 4.30
N LYS A 39 2.07 -17.82 3.66
CA LYS A 39 0.90 -18.72 3.64
C LYS A 39 1.03 -19.87 2.62
N GLY A 40 2.21 -20.08 2.02
CA GLY A 40 2.44 -21.13 1.02
C GLY A 40 1.78 -20.88 -0.33
N ARG A 41 1.40 -19.63 -0.62
CA ARG A 41 0.76 -19.20 -1.88
C ARG A 41 1.71 -18.26 -2.64
N PRO A 42 2.79 -18.77 -3.26
CA PRO A 42 3.77 -17.90 -3.92
C PRO A 42 3.09 -17.08 -5.03
N PRO A 43 3.22 -15.74 -5.01
CA PRO A 43 2.39 -14.84 -5.84
C PRO A 43 2.69 -14.89 -7.35
N GLY A 44 3.82 -15.47 -7.76
CA GLY A 44 4.25 -15.49 -9.17
C GLY A 44 4.28 -14.08 -9.80
N SER A 45 3.99 -14.01 -11.11
CA SER A 45 3.92 -12.76 -11.89
C SER A 45 2.51 -12.16 -11.95
N GLY A 46 1.60 -12.56 -11.06
CA GLY A 46 0.22 -12.06 -11.03
C GLY A 46 0.14 -10.54 -10.88
N ALA A 47 -0.85 -9.93 -11.54
CA ALA A 47 -1.19 -8.53 -11.37
C ALA A 47 -1.66 -8.27 -9.93
N MET A 48 -1.42 -7.06 -9.42
CA MET A 48 -1.68 -6.76 -8.01
C MET A 48 -3.14 -6.98 -7.58
N ARG A 49 -4.11 -6.70 -8.46
CA ARG A 49 -5.53 -7.01 -8.22
C ARG A 49 -5.77 -8.51 -7.96
N SER A 50 -5.16 -9.37 -8.77
CA SER A 50 -5.28 -10.82 -8.60
C SER A 50 -4.64 -11.28 -7.29
N LEU A 51 -3.52 -10.67 -6.90
CA LEU A 51 -2.86 -10.95 -5.62
C LEU A 51 -3.71 -10.53 -4.42
N LEU A 52 -4.45 -9.41 -4.51
CA LEU A 52 -5.39 -9.00 -3.46
C LEU A 52 -6.54 -10.01 -3.30
N THR A 53 -7.10 -10.53 -4.39
CA THR A 53 -8.10 -11.62 -4.29
C THR A 53 -7.50 -12.88 -3.65
N CYS A 54 -6.26 -13.25 -3.99
CA CYS A 54 -5.58 -14.35 -3.29
C CYS A 54 -5.34 -14.06 -1.80
N PHE A 55 -5.10 -12.79 -1.48
CA PHE A 55 -4.83 -12.30 -0.13
C PHE A 55 -6.09 -12.36 0.74
N GLU A 56 -7.22 -11.90 0.23
CA GLU A 56 -8.55 -12.02 0.85
C GLU A 56 -8.84 -13.47 1.26
N VAL A 57 -8.60 -14.43 0.36
CA VAL A 57 -8.81 -15.86 0.65
C VAL A 57 -7.72 -16.45 1.57
N ALA A 58 -6.55 -15.83 1.70
CA ALA A 58 -5.44 -16.33 2.52
C ALA A 58 -5.51 -15.85 3.98
N TYR A 59 -6.18 -14.72 4.18
CA TYR A 59 -6.34 -14.01 5.45
C TYR A 59 -7.82 -13.78 5.76
N SER A 60 -8.70 -14.72 5.37
CA SER A 60 -10.15 -14.62 5.64
C SER A 60 -10.48 -14.68 7.13
N ASP A 61 -9.52 -15.09 7.97
CA ASP A 61 -9.54 -15.04 9.42
C ASP A 61 -9.16 -13.66 10.01
N ASP A 62 -8.66 -12.74 9.19
CA ASP A 62 -8.30 -11.36 9.58
C ASP A 62 -8.86 -10.33 8.58
N PRO A 63 -10.17 -10.00 8.66
CA PRO A 63 -10.82 -9.09 7.73
C PRO A 63 -10.22 -7.67 7.76
N LEU A 64 -9.72 -7.22 8.90
CA LEU A 64 -9.13 -5.88 9.02
C LEU A 64 -7.83 -5.77 8.22
N LEU A 65 -7.01 -6.82 8.22
CA LEU A 65 -5.80 -6.87 7.40
C LEU A 65 -6.12 -6.87 5.90
N VAL A 66 -7.19 -7.57 5.50
CA VAL A 66 -7.69 -7.57 4.11
C VAL A 66 -8.17 -6.18 3.72
N ASP A 67 -9.02 -5.56 4.54
CA ASP A 67 -9.55 -4.21 4.32
C ASP A 67 -8.42 -3.18 4.20
N ASP A 68 -7.41 -3.24 5.07
CA ASP A 68 -6.25 -2.35 5.01
C ASP A 68 -5.46 -2.52 3.71
N ALA A 69 -5.29 -3.76 3.21
CA ALA A 69 -4.59 -4.03 1.96
C ALA A 69 -5.37 -3.48 0.75
N GLU A 70 -6.68 -3.69 0.69
CA GLU A 70 -7.51 -3.18 -0.39
C GLU A 70 -7.64 -1.66 -0.36
N TYR A 71 -7.93 -1.10 0.81
CA TYR A 71 -8.05 0.33 1.03
C TYR A 71 -6.78 1.07 0.63
N SER A 72 -5.63 0.60 1.14
CA SER A 72 -4.35 1.23 0.82
C SER A 72 -3.99 1.06 -0.66
N TRP A 73 -4.22 -0.10 -1.27
CA TRP A 73 -3.93 -0.29 -2.69
C TRP A 73 -4.77 0.60 -3.60
N ALA A 74 -6.08 0.70 -3.34
CA ALA A 74 -6.99 1.55 -4.10
C ALA A 74 -6.63 3.04 -3.95
N GLY A 75 -6.47 3.50 -2.70
CA GLY A 75 -6.13 4.89 -2.41
C GLY A 75 -4.77 5.30 -2.97
N LEU A 76 -3.76 4.44 -2.82
CA LEU A 76 -2.43 4.69 -3.39
C LEU A 76 -2.47 4.67 -4.91
N SER A 77 -3.21 3.74 -5.53
CA SER A 77 -3.34 3.72 -6.99
C SER A 77 -3.91 5.02 -7.53
N ASN A 78 -4.95 5.56 -6.90
CA ASN A 78 -5.54 6.84 -7.26
C ASN A 78 -4.57 8.01 -7.01
N ALA A 79 -3.92 8.05 -5.84
CA ALA A 79 -2.93 9.09 -5.52
C ALA A 79 -1.74 9.14 -6.49
N CYS A 80 -1.45 8.02 -7.15
CA CYS A 80 -0.38 7.88 -8.13
C CYS A 80 -0.79 8.27 -9.56
N HIS A 81 -2.10 8.36 -9.86
CA HIS A 81 -2.59 8.84 -11.14
C HIS A 81 -2.53 10.38 -11.21
N GLN A 82 -2.16 10.90 -12.39
CA GLN A 82 -2.09 12.33 -12.67
C GLN A 82 -3.12 12.65 -13.75
N HIS A 83 -4.28 13.16 -13.34
CA HIS A 83 -5.19 13.85 -14.24
C HIS A 83 -5.00 15.36 -14.09
N ALA A 84 -4.98 16.10 -15.20
CA ALA A 84 -4.63 17.54 -15.24
C ALA A 84 -5.54 18.44 -14.38
N PHE A 85 -6.69 17.93 -13.92
CA PHE A 85 -7.68 18.63 -13.10
C PHE A 85 -7.89 18.00 -11.72
N GLU A 86 -7.17 16.93 -11.38
CA GLU A 86 -7.29 16.30 -10.06
C GLU A 86 -6.33 16.94 -9.06
N LEU A 87 -6.88 17.32 -7.91
CA LEU A 87 -6.07 17.69 -6.75
C LEU A 87 -5.22 16.47 -6.33
N GLY A 88 -3.93 16.69 -6.10
CA GLY A 88 -3.05 15.66 -5.56
C GLY A 88 -3.44 15.27 -4.12
N PRO A 89 -2.93 14.13 -3.62
CA PRO A 89 -3.23 13.70 -2.26
C PRO A 89 -2.79 14.76 -1.24
N THR A 90 -3.64 15.02 -0.24
CA THR A 90 -3.27 15.82 0.92
C THR A 90 -2.24 15.07 1.79
N ALA A 91 -1.54 15.80 2.65
CA ALA A 91 -0.58 15.17 3.57
C ALA A 91 -1.28 14.20 4.54
N ILE A 92 -2.51 14.52 4.96
CA ILE A 92 -3.32 13.69 5.86
C ILE A 92 -3.73 12.39 5.15
N GLU A 93 -4.17 12.47 3.89
CA GLU A 93 -4.51 11.27 3.10
C GLU A 93 -3.28 10.40 2.86
N ALA A 94 -2.14 11.00 2.49
CA ALA A 94 -0.89 10.28 2.32
C ALA A 94 -0.47 9.56 3.61
N GLN A 95 -0.56 10.23 4.76
CA GLN A 95 -0.26 9.63 6.06
C GLN A 95 -1.18 8.44 6.36
N ARG A 96 -2.51 8.61 6.19
CA ARG A 96 -3.48 7.52 6.43
C ARG A 96 -3.21 6.29 5.58
N LEU A 97 -2.82 6.49 4.31
CA LEU A 97 -2.46 5.39 3.42
C LEU A 97 -1.16 4.72 3.86
N ILE A 98 -0.13 5.49 4.25
CA ILE A 98 1.13 4.94 4.80
C ILE A 98 0.87 4.11 6.06
N ASP A 99 0.00 4.59 6.95
CA ASP A 99 -0.34 3.88 8.19
C ASP A 99 -1.08 2.57 7.90
N ALA A 100 -1.98 2.55 6.91
CA ALA A 100 -2.62 1.32 6.44
C ALA A 100 -1.59 0.32 5.87
N VAL A 101 -0.65 0.78 5.02
CA VAL A 101 0.43 -0.07 4.53
C VAL A 101 1.31 -0.58 5.68
N ARG A 102 1.54 0.22 6.73
CA ARG A 102 2.29 -0.22 7.91
C ARG A 102 1.60 -1.37 8.63
N ARG A 103 0.26 -1.34 8.77
CA ARG A 103 -0.52 -2.46 9.32
C ARG A 103 -0.39 -3.71 8.44
N VAL A 104 -0.46 -3.54 7.12
CA VAL A 104 -0.25 -4.62 6.15
C VAL A 104 1.20 -5.11 6.08
N ALA A 105 2.19 -4.35 6.53
CA ALA A 105 3.59 -4.76 6.49
C ALA A 105 4.06 -5.40 7.79
N THR A 106 3.57 -4.94 8.94
CA THR A 106 4.04 -5.39 10.27
C THR A 106 3.70 -6.87 10.47
N LYS A 107 4.69 -7.72 10.71
CA LYS A 107 4.47 -9.16 10.87
C LYS A 107 3.59 -9.43 12.11
N THR A 108 2.39 -9.94 11.91
CA THR A 108 1.72 -10.70 12.98
C THR A 108 2.41 -12.07 13.02
N THR A 109 3.00 -12.38 14.17
CA THR A 109 3.74 -13.62 14.43
C THR A 109 2.82 -14.82 14.39
#